data_AF-A0AAV5YQV3-F1
#
_entry.id   AF-A0AAV5YQV3-F1
#
_cell.length_a   1.000
_cell.length_b   1.000
_cell.length_c   1.000
_cell.angle_alpha   90.00
_cell.angle_beta   90.00
_cell.angle_gamma   90.00
#
_symmetry.space_group_name_H-M   'P 1'
#
loop_
_entity.id
_entity.type
_entity.pdbx_description
1 polymer ?
#
loop_
_entity_poly.entity_id
_entity_poly.type
_entity_poly.pdbx_seq_one_letter_code
_entity_poly.pdbx_strand_id
1 'polypeptide(L)'
;GPPLLADFCVCTAAMDGAEETARRYMGKFVESNFYHYELLGPHFSTVKGYDAYAQKIAMAREIGMDGIVSAFMEAAVWGTPDRILRKFEERRAIVGEFELATSFRFGGTPFDLAESGLRLYAKEVLPVVRSWTKAGAPRS
;
A
#
# COMPACT_ATOMS: atom_id res chain seq x y z
N GLY A 1 6.84 20.62 5.55
CA GLY A 1 6.48 19.45 6.38
C GLY A 1 7.00 18.20 5.70
N PRO A 2 7.08 17.07 6.42
CA PRO A 2 7.36 15.77 5.82
C PRO A 2 6.33 15.44 4.71
N PRO A 3 6.70 14.66 3.67
CA PRO A 3 5.76 14.23 2.64
C PRO A 3 4.63 13.36 3.21
N LEU A 4 3.43 13.52 2.67
CA LEU A 4 2.29 12.65 2.96
C LEU A 4 2.33 11.43 2.04
N LEU A 5 2.45 10.24 2.62
CA LEU A 5 2.40 8.98 1.89
C LEU A 5 1.00 8.38 1.96
N ALA A 6 0.41 8.15 0.79
CA ALA A 6 -0.80 7.33 0.68
C ALA A 6 -0.41 5.86 0.78
N ASP A 7 -1.03 5.12 1.71
CA ASP A 7 -0.74 3.71 1.93
C ASP A 7 -2.02 2.87 1.99
N PHE A 8 -1.89 1.59 1.66
CA PHE A 8 -2.94 0.60 1.74
C PHE A 8 -2.55 -0.44 2.79
N CYS A 9 -3.48 -0.75 3.69
CA CYS A 9 -3.18 -1.60 4.84
C CYS A 9 -4.20 -2.73 5.00
N VAL A 10 -3.69 -3.96 5.10
CA VAL A 10 -4.43 -5.12 5.65
C VAL A 10 -3.73 -5.54 6.93
N CYS A 11 -4.23 -5.08 8.08
CA CYS A 11 -3.65 -5.40 9.39
C CYS A 11 -4.37 -6.60 10.03
N THR A 12 -3.61 -7.62 10.40
CA THR A 12 -4.11 -8.87 10.99
C THR A 12 -3.41 -9.15 12.32
N ALA A 13 -4.05 -9.85 13.24
CA ALA A 13 -3.46 -10.17 14.54
C ALA A 13 -2.34 -11.23 14.46
N ALA A 14 -2.39 -12.10 13.45
CA ALA A 14 -1.40 -13.14 13.19
C ALA A 14 -1.03 -13.18 11.71
N MET A 15 0.09 -13.84 11.39
CA MET A 15 0.52 -14.06 10.02
C MET A 15 -0.24 -15.18 9.32
N ASP A 16 -0.90 -16.06 10.07
CA ASP A 16 -1.73 -17.13 9.50
C ASP A 16 -2.84 -16.54 8.63
N GLY A 17 -2.88 -16.94 7.35
CA GLY A 17 -3.79 -16.41 6.34
C GLY A 17 -3.62 -14.93 5.97
N ALA A 18 -2.65 -14.20 6.56
CA ALA A 18 -2.50 -12.77 6.36
C ALA A 18 -2.05 -12.42 4.94
N GLU A 19 -1.11 -13.19 4.40
CA GLU A 19 -0.61 -12.99 3.04
C GLU A 19 -1.69 -13.27 1.99
N GLU A 20 -2.42 -14.37 2.16
CA GLU A 20 -3.52 -14.72 1.25
C GLU A 20 -4.60 -13.63 1.29
N THR A 21 -4.96 -13.17 2.49
CA THR A 21 -5.93 -12.10 2.68
C THR A 21 -5.47 -10.81 2.02
N ALA A 22 -4.22 -10.40 2.24
CA ALA A 22 -3.64 -9.22 1.62
C ALA A 22 -3.63 -9.34 0.09
N ARG A 23 -3.10 -10.45 -0.44
CA ARG A 23 -3.04 -10.74 -1.88
C ARG A 23 -4.43 -10.70 -2.51
N ARG A 24 -5.44 -11.27 -1.86
CA ARG A 24 -6.83 -11.28 -2.36
C ARG A 24 -7.39 -9.87 -2.55
N TYR A 25 -7.28 -8.99 -1.56
CA TYR A 25 -7.92 -7.67 -1.64
C TYR A 25 -7.05 -6.62 -2.34
N MET A 26 -5.73 -6.71 -2.16
CA MET A 26 -4.79 -5.89 -2.92
C MET A 26 -4.80 -6.25 -4.40
N GLY A 27 -4.90 -7.55 -4.72
CA GLY A 27 -5.06 -8.05 -6.08
C GLY A 27 -6.34 -7.52 -6.74
N LYS A 28 -7.49 -7.65 -6.08
CA LYS A 28 -8.75 -7.08 -6.58
C LYS A 28 -8.69 -5.57 -6.80
N PHE A 29 -7.98 -4.84 -5.94
CA PHE A 29 -7.80 -3.40 -6.13
C PHE A 29 -6.98 -3.10 -7.37
N VAL A 30 -5.84 -3.78 -7.56
CA VAL A 30 -5.01 -3.67 -8.76
C VAL A 30 -5.83 -4.02 -10.01
N GLU A 31 -6.48 -5.18 -10.03
CA GLU A 31 -7.34 -5.61 -11.14
C GLU A 31 -8.42 -4.57 -11.46
N SER A 32 -9.09 -4.04 -10.44
CA SER A 32 -10.13 -3.02 -10.63
C SER A 32 -9.59 -1.74 -11.26
N ASN A 33 -8.37 -1.31 -10.91
CA ASN A 33 -7.73 -0.15 -11.52
C ASN A 33 -7.37 -0.44 -12.98
N PHE A 34 -6.88 -1.65 -13.26
CA PHE A 34 -6.53 -2.07 -14.61
C PHE A 34 -7.75 -2.12 -15.54
N TYR A 35 -8.87 -2.60 -15.03
CA TYR A 35 -10.14 -2.60 -15.74
C TYR A 35 -10.72 -1.19 -15.89
N HIS A 36 -10.80 -0.43 -14.79
CA HIS A 36 -11.45 0.88 -14.75
C HIS A 36 -10.76 1.92 -15.62
N TYR A 37 -9.43 1.94 -15.62
CA TYR A 37 -8.65 2.83 -16.47
C TYR A 37 -8.28 2.21 -17.82
N GLU A 38 -8.80 1.01 -18.13
CA GLU A 38 -8.48 0.25 -19.33
C GLU A 38 -6.96 0.19 -19.62
N LEU A 39 -6.16 0.03 -18.57
CA LEU A 39 -4.70 0.13 -18.60
C LEU A 39 -4.06 -0.75 -19.69
N LEU A 40 -4.64 -1.91 -20.01
CA LEU A 40 -4.09 -2.79 -21.04
C LEU A 40 -4.56 -2.47 -22.46
N GLY A 41 -5.48 -1.51 -22.60
CA GLY A 41 -6.08 -1.07 -23.85
C GLY A 41 -5.09 -0.38 -24.78
N PRO A 42 -5.32 -0.43 -26.10
CA PRO A 42 -4.38 0.10 -27.09
C PRO A 42 -4.31 1.64 -27.12
N HIS A 43 -5.31 2.33 -26.55
CA HIS A 43 -5.50 3.77 -26.68
C HIS A 43 -4.41 4.62 -26.01
N PHE A 44 -3.65 4.08 -25.04
CA PHE A 44 -2.55 4.82 -24.41
C PHE A 44 -1.31 4.97 -25.28
N SER A 45 -1.15 4.12 -26.31
CA SER A 45 -0.01 4.19 -27.23
C SER A 45 -0.09 5.37 -28.22
N THR A 46 -1.27 5.99 -28.34
CA THR A 46 -1.56 7.03 -29.32
C THR A 46 -1.75 8.43 -28.73
N VAL A 47 -1.74 8.58 -27.39
CA VAL A 47 -1.95 9.87 -26.72
C VAL A 47 -0.62 10.53 -26.34
N LYS A 48 -0.37 11.73 -26.89
CA LYS A 48 0.86 12.50 -26.66
C LYS A 48 0.95 12.93 -25.18
N GLY A 49 2.06 12.61 -24.51
CA GLY A 49 2.30 12.93 -23.09
C GLY A 49 1.98 11.80 -22.10
N TYR A 50 1.59 10.62 -22.58
CA TYR A 50 1.30 9.43 -21.76
C TYR A 50 2.46 8.41 -21.71
N ASP A 51 3.70 8.83 -22.00
CA ASP A 51 4.85 7.94 -22.14
C ASP A 51 5.13 7.12 -20.86
N ALA A 52 4.97 7.72 -19.68
CA ALA A 52 5.09 7.01 -18.40
C ALA A 52 4.02 5.92 -18.21
N TYR A 53 2.84 6.12 -18.81
CA TYR A 53 1.74 5.16 -18.78
C TYR A 53 2.01 4.02 -19.75
N ALA A 54 2.47 4.32 -20.97
CA ALA A 54 2.89 3.30 -21.93
C ALA A 54 4.01 2.40 -21.37
N GLN A 55 4.98 2.96 -20.64
CA GLN A 55 6.01 2.19 -19.93
C GLN A 55 5.43 1.29 -18.83
N LYS A 56 4.50 1.80 -18.01
CA LYS A 56 3.79 0.98 -17.01
C LYS A 56 3.02 -0.18 -17.66
N ILE A 57 2.42 0.04 -18.82
CA ILE A 57 1.68 -0.98 -19.56
C ILE A 57 2.62 -2.03 -20.13
N ALA A 58 3.75 -1.62 -20.71
CA ALA A 58 4.76 -2.55 -21.22
C ALA A 58 5.31 -3.44 -20.10
N MET A 59 5.66 -2.83 -18.95
CA MET A 59 6.10 -3.56 -17.76
C MET A 59 5.00 -4.50 -17.24
N ALA A 60 3.75 -4.03 -17.18
CA ALA A 60 2.61 -4.85 -16.79
C ALA A 60 2.38 -6.06 -17.71
N ARG A 61 2.62 -5.92 -19.02
CA ARG A 61 2.53 -7.02 -20.00
C ARG A 61 3.65 -8.03 -19.84
N GLU A 62 4.83 -7.60 -19.39
CA GLU A 62 6.00 -8.47 -19.19
C GLU A 62 5.91 -9.28 -17.89
N ILE A 63 5.56 -8.63 -16.77
CA ILE A 63 5.52 -9.29 -15.45
C ILE A 63 4.18 -9.99 -15.15
N GLY A 64 3.15 -9.72 -15.97
CA GLY A 64 1.79 -10.24 -15.79
C GLY A 64 1.07 -9.67 -14.56
N MET A 65 -0.22 -9.98 -14.43
CA MET A 65 -1.04 -9.46 -13.33
C MET A 65 -0.48 -9.86 -11.95
N ASP A 66 -0.06 -11.12 -11.79
CA ASP A 66 0.51 -11.61 -10.54
C ASP A 66 1.79 -10.86 -10.12
N GLY A 67 2.63 -10.48 -11.09
CA GLY A 67 3.81 -9.66 -10.85
C GLY A 67 3.45 -8.26 -10.37
N ILE A 68 2.43 -7.64 -10.97
CA ILE A 68 1.95 -6.30 -10.57
C ILE A 68 1.33 -6.34 -9.17
N VAL A 69 0.52 -7.37 -8.87
CA VAL A 69 -0.04 -7.57 -7.54
C VAL A 69 1.07 -7.74 -6.51
N SER A 70 2.09 -8.53 -6.82
CA SER A 70 3.24 -8.73 -5.93
C SER A 70 4.03 -7.43 -5.72
N ALA A 71 4.25 -6.64 -6.77
CA ALA A 71 4.89 -5.33 -6.66
C ALA A 71 4.07 -4.35 -5.80
N PHE A 72 2.74 -4.36 -5.93
CA PHE A 72 1.87 -3.54 -5.10
C PHE A 72 1.87 -3.99 -3.63
N MET A 73 1.86 -5.31 -3.37
CA MET A 73 1.98 -5.87 -2.02
C MET A 73 3.32 -5.51 -1.35
N GLU A 74 4.39 -5.38 -2.13
CA GLU A 74 5.70 -4.93 -1.63
C GLU A 74 5.77 -3.44 -1.34
N ALA A 75 5.01 -2.62 -2.09
CA ALA A 75 4.91 -1.18 -1.86
C ALA A 75 4.00 -0.85 -0.67
N ALA A 76 2.90 -1.59 -0.52
CA ALA A 76 1.91 -1.45 0.55
C ALA A 76 2.36 -2.12 1.86
N VAL A 77 1.53 -2.04 2.90
CA VAL A 77 1.75 -2.73 4.18
C VAL A 77 0.66 -3.73 4.51
N TRP A 78 1.03 -4.86 5.10
CA TRP A 78 0.07 -5.89 5.50
C TRP A 78 0.64 -6.83 6.57
N GLY A 79 -0.23 -7.60 7.21
CA GLY A 79 0.14 -8.58 8.23
C GLY A 79 0.06 -8.03 9.65
N THR A 80 0.93 -8.54 10.53
CA THR A 80 0.95 -8.15 11.94
C THR A 80 1.43 -6.71 12.15
N PRO A 81 1.06 -6.05 13.27
CA PRO A 81 1.59 -4.75 13.65
C PRO A 81 3.12 -4.67 13.56
N ASP A 82 3.84 -5.68 14.05
CA ASP A 82 5.31 -5.74 13.98
C ASP A 82 5.86 -5.81 12.55
N ARG A 83 5.18 -6.52 11.64
CA ARG A 83 5.56 -6.56 10.22
C ARG A 83 5.37 -5.19 9.58
N ILE A 84 4.24 -4.54 9.86
CA ILE A 84 3.90 -3.22 9.33
C ILE A 84 4.91 -2.18 9.83
N LEU A 85 5.23 -2.19 11.13
CA LEU A 85 6.20 -1.27 11.72
C LEU A 85 7.59 -1.42 11.10
N ARG A 86 8.09 -2.65 10.92
CA ARG A 86 9.37 -2.89 10.24
C ARG A 86 9.38 -2.34 8.82
N LYS A 87 8.30 -2.53 8.06
CA LYS A 87 8.19 -1.98 6.70
C LYS A 87 8.20 -0.44 6.69
N PHE A 88 7.57 0.18 7.69
CA PHE A 88 7.62 1.63 7.86
C PHE A 88 9.01 2.13 8.29
N GLU A 89 9.75 1.38 9.12
CA GLU A 89 11.14 1.70 9.47
C GLU A 89 12.06 1.62 8.25
N GLU A 90 11.95 0.55 7.46
CA GLU A 90 12.65 0.41 6.18
C GLU A 90 12.34 1.60 5.26
N ARG A 91 11.07 1.96 5.14
CA ARG A 91 10.65 3.10 4.33
C ARG A 91 11.24 4.41 4.87
N ARG A 92 11.22 4.62 6.18
CA ARG A 92 11.77 5.81 6.86
C ARG A 92 13.27 5.96 6.62
N ALA A 93 14.01 4.85 6.59
CA ALA A 93 15.43 4.85 6.29
C ALA A 93 15.75 5.35 4.86
N ILE A 94 14.80 5.21 3.93
CA ILE A 94 14.95 5.62 2.54
C ILE A 94 14.42 7.05 2.31
N VAL A 95 13.21 7.34 2.80
CA VAL A 95 12.50 8.59 2.46
C VAL A 95 12.62 9.68 3.51
N GLY A 96 13.17 9.37 4.69
CA GLY A 96 13.18 10.26 5.85
C GLY A 96 11.84 10.27 6.59
N GLU A 97 11.53 11.35 7.29
CA GLU A 97 10.25 11.51 7.98
C GLU A 97 9.10 11.62 6.99
N PHE A 98 7.95 11.02 7.33
CA PHE A 98 6.73 11.07 6.51
C PHE A 98 5.48 11.09 7.37
N GLU A 99 4.40 11.63 6.80
CA GLU A 99 3.04 11.48 7.30
C GLU A 99 2.32 10.35 6.55
N LEU A 100 1.30 9.75 7.16
CA LEU A 100 0.56 8.62 6.58
C LEU A 100 -0.91 8.98 6.36
N ALA A 101 -1.38 8.77 5.14
CA ALA A 101 -2.79 8.67 4.79
C ALA A 101 -3.10 7.20 4.44
N THR A 102 -3.47 6.41 5.45
CA THR A 102 -3.65 4.96 5.31
C THR A 102 -5.09 4.57 5.04
N SER A 103 -5.33 3.81 3.96
CA SER A 103 -6.61 3.21 3.61
C SER A 103 -6.70 1.75 4.04
N PHE A 104 -7.81 1.37 4.66
CA PHE A 104 -8.06 0.01 5.18
C PHE A 104 -9.15 -0.74 4.41
N ARG A 105 -9.88 -0.04 3.54
CA ARG A 105 -11.00 -0.62 2.78
C ARG A 105 -10.89 -0.25 1.31
N PHE A 106 -10.54 -1.24 0.51
CA PHE A 106 -10.28 -1.15 -0.93
C PHE A 106 -10.52 -2.54 -1.53
N GLY A 107 -10.55 -2.70 -2.86
CA GLY A 107 -10.62 -4.03 -3.50
C GLY A 107 -11.78 -4.93 -3.03
N GLY A 108 -12.86 -4.33 -2.51
CA GLY A 108 -13.99 -5.07 -1.94
C GLY A 108 -13.74 -5.70 -0.57
N THR A 109 -12.77 -5.23 0.22
CA THR A 109 -12.55 -5.70 1.61
C THR A 109 -13.86 -5.62 2.42
N PRO A 110 -14.29 -6.73 3.07
CA PRO A 110 -15.42 -6.74 3.97
C PRO A 110 -15.28 -5.69 5.08
N PHE A 111 -16.40 -5.11 5.49
CA PHE A 111 -16.40 -4.05 6.50
C PHE A 111 -15.75 -4.51 7.81
N ASP A 112 -16.15 -5.68 8.33
CA ASP A 112 -15.64 -6.19 9.61
C ASP A 112 -14.12 -6.41 9.59
N LEU A 113 -13.58 -6.91 8.47
CA LEU A 113 -12.14 -7.10 8.29
C LEU A 113 -11.40 -5.75 8.28
N ALA A 114 -11.92 -4.77 7.54
CA ALA A 114 -11.36 -3.43 7.50
C ALA A 114 -11.43 -2.73 8.87
N GLU A 115 -12.56 -2.84 9.57
CA GLU A 115 -12.74 -2.26 10.90
C GLU A 115 -11.82 -2.92 11.93
N SER A 116 -11.76 -4.26 11.98
CA SER A 116 -10.89 -4.96 12.92
C SER A 116 -9.41 -4.61 12.68
N GLY A 117 -9.00 -4.54 11.41
CA GLY A 117 -7.64 -4.17 11.03
C GLY A 117 -7.32 -2.72 11.38
N LEU A 118 -8.23 -1.79 11.13
CA LEU A 118 -8.08 -0.38 11.52
C LEU A 118 -7.95 -0.23 13.04
N ARG A 119 -8.79 -0.92 13.82
CA ARG A 119 -8.76 -0.87 15.29
C ARG A 119 -7.45 -1.42 15.84
N LEU A 120 -6.98 -2.55 15.30
CA LEU A 120 -5.70 -3.14 15.68
C LEU A 120 -4.52 -2.21 15.34
N TYR A 121 -4.50 -1.68 14.11
CA TYR A 121 -3.50 -0.71 13.67
C TYR A 121 -3.48 0.54 14.57
N ALA A 122 -4.65 1.11 14.89
CA ALA A 122 -4.77 2.29 15.73
C ALA A 122 -4.27 2.03 17.17
N LYS A 123 -4.45 0.80 17.66
CA LYS A 123 -4.01 0.38 19.00
C LYS A 123 -2.50 0.12 19.07
N GLU A 124 -1.92 -0.52 18.05
CA GLU A 124 -0.56 -1.10 18.17
C GLU A 124 0.47 -0.44 17.24
N VAL A 125 0.07 0.05 16.07
CA VAL A 125 0.97 0.69 15.11
C VAL A 125 1.03 2.20 15.32
N LEU A 126 -0.13 2.85 15.42
CA LEU A 126 -0.23 4.31 15.45
C LEU A 126 0.52 4.96 16.64
N PRO A 127 0.52 4.40 17.87
CA PRO A 127 1.29 4.99 18.98
C PRO A 127 2.80 4.98 18.73
N VAL A 128 3.32 3.93 18.09
CA VAL A 128 4.76 3.79 17.77
C VAL A 128 5.13 4.77 16.66
N VAL A 129 4.35 4.84 15.58
CA VAL A 129 4.60 5.82 14.51
C VAL A 129 4.56 7.26 15.06
N ARG A 130 3.64 7.58 15.98
CA ARG A 130 3.58 8.89 16.64
C ARG A 130 4.77 9.17 17.57
N SER A 131 5.40 8.14 18.14
CA SER A 131 6.59 8.35 18.98
C SER A 131 7.81 8.73 18.15
N TRP A 132 7.85 8.37 16.86
CA TRP A 132 8.91 8.77 15.94
C TRP A 132 9.00 10.28 15.75
N THR A 133 7.84 10.96 15.72
CA THR A 133 7.76 12.42 15.64
C THR A 133 8.19 13.09 16.94
N LYS A 134 7.92 12.45 18.10
CA LYS A 134 8.34 12.97 19.41
C LYS A 134 9.84 12.79 19.67
N ALA A 135 10.42 11.70 19.18
CA ALA A 135 11.85 11.39 19.33
C ALA A 135 12.76 12.25 18.44
N GLY A 136 12.20 12.99 17.48
CA GLY A 136 12.92 13.88 16.56
C GLY A 136 13.00 15.36 16.99
N ALA A 137 12.47 15.76 18.15
CA ALA A 137 12.50 17.16 18.59
C ALA A 137 13.65 17.45 19.58
N PRO A 138 14.60 18.34 19.19
CA PRO A 138 14.80 19.55 19.98
C PRO A 138 14.85 20.88 19.17
N ARG A 139 14.05 21.83 19.67
CA ARG A 139 14.06 23.32 19.64
C ARG A 139 14.49 24.10 18.38
N SER A 140 13.53 24.84 17.83
CA SER A 140 13.54 26.32 17.78
C SER A 140 12.12 26.85 17.68
#